data_AF-A0A127QNG5-F1
#
_entry.id   AF-A0A127QNG5-F1
#
_cell.length_a   1.000
_cell.length_b   1.000
_cell.length_c   1.000
_cell.angle_alpha   90.00
_cell.angle_beta   90.00
_cell.angle_gamma   90.00
#
_symmetry.space_group_name_H-M   'P 1'
#
loop_
_entity.id
_entity.type
_entity.pdbx_description
1 polymer ?
#
loop_
_entity_poly.entity_id
_entity_poly.type
_entity_poly.pdbx_seq_one_letter_code
_entity_poly.pdbx_strand_id
1 'polypeptide(L)'
;MSLSQSAPVLPDLRQTQIVEWLTTLSSNPTLPATLRPASADASFRRYFRVDVPAGGTLIVMDAPPPQEDVRPFIEIGALFGGIGLSVPAVLAQDVERGFLLLSDLGNTTYLQQLTSEGSSIESAHKLYMDAIDALVLLQTKSQPDVLPEYDRAFLLRELQIFPEWYLGKHLKATLSDQQSADLNKVFDAILANNLAQPQVFIHRDYHSRNLMVLAEGNPGVLDFQGALYGPISYDIVSLLRDVYIQRDEAQVLDWMIRYWERAKRAGLPVAPDIDSFYRDFEYMGLQRHLKILGLFARLYHRDGKDAYLNDIPVVMDYVRKTALRYRELIPLVRMLDKLEDKTVQVGYTF
;
A
#
# COMPACT_ATOMS: atom_id res chain seq x y z
N MET A 1 20.46 -43.10 16.85
CA MET A 1 19.25 -42.34 17.27
C MET A 1 19.73 -41.02 17.85
N SER A 2 19.73 -39.94 17.05
CA SER A 2 20.03 -38.60 17.54
C SER A 2 18.72 -37.94 17.89
N LEU A 3 18.45 -37.76 19.19
CA LEU A 3 17.32 -37.00 19.70
C LEU A 3 17.69 -35.52 19.58
N SER A 4 17.12 -34.85 18.57
CA SER A 4 17.11 -33.38 18.53
C SER A 4 16.25 -32.88 19.68
N GLN A 5 16.89 -32.44 20.77
CA GLN A 5 16.21 -31.66 21.79
C GLN A 5 15.87 -30.29 21.19
N SER A 6 14.59 -30.07 20.93
CA SER A 6 14.06 -28.73 20.65
C SER A 6 14.33 -27.85 21.86
N ALA A 7 14.99 -26.70 21.63
CA ALA A 7 15.16 -25.69 22.66
C ALA A 7 13.77 -25.24 23.17
N PRO A 8 13.59 -24.99 24.48
CA PRO A 8 12.33 -24.50 25.01
C PRO A 8 12.00 -23.14 24.37
N VAL A 9 10.80 -23.03 23.81
CA VAL A 9 10.26 -21.78 23.28
C VAL A 9 10.12 -20.82 24.47
N LEU A 10 10.95 -19.78 24.51
CA LEU A 10 10.82 -18.72 25.51
C LEU A 10 9.44 -18.08 25.37
N PRO A 11 8.72 -17.82 26.48
CA PRO A 11 7.39 -17.23 26.43
C PRO A 11 7.47 -15.82 25.82
N ASP A 12 6.57 -15.53 24.89
CA ASP A 12 6.41 -14.20 24.30
C ASP A 12 5.87 -13.23 25.37
N LEU A 13 6.78 -12.44 25.95
CA LEU A 13 6.46 -11.48 27.01
C LEU A 13 5.39 -10.48 26.59
N ARG A 14 5.36 -10.07 25.31
CA ARG A 14 4.34 -9.13 24.82
C ARG A 14 2.98 -9.81 24.75
N GLN A 15 2.92 -11.07 24.32
CA GLN A 15 1.66 -11.82 24.32
C GLN A 15 1.10 -11.98 25.75
N THR A 16 1.96 -12.22 26.74
CA THR A 16 1.54 -12.23 28.16
C THR A 16 0.97 -10.88 28.60
N GLN A 17 1.64 -9.77 28.27
CA GLN A 17 1.17 -8.41 28.58
C GLN A 17 -0.17 -8.09 27.91
N ILE A 18 -0.39 -8.56 26.68
CA ILE A 18 -1.67 -8.44 25.98
C ILE A 18 -2.77 -9.17 26.76
N VAL A 19 -2.53 -10.43 27.15
CA VAL A 19 -3.51 -11.22 27.90
C VAL A 19 -3.86 -10.54 29.22
N GLU A 20 -2.85 -10.07 29.97
CA GLU A 20 -3.07 -9.30 31.20
C GLU A 20 -3.89 -8.04 30.94
N TRP A 21 -3.52 -7.24 29.94
CA TRP A 21 -4.24 -6.02 29.58
C TRP A 21 -5.70 -6.29 29.22
N LEU A 22 -5.97 -7.31 28.40
CA LEU A 22 -7.33 -7.70 28.02
C LEU A 22 -8.19 -8.06 29.24
N THR A 23 -7.63 -8.67 30.29
CA THR A 23 -8.38 -8.97 31.52
C THR A 23 -8.76 -7.73 32.34
N THR A 24 -8.09 -6.59 32.10
CA THR A 24 -8.43 -5.32 32.77
C THR A 24 -9.60 -4.57 32.11
N LEU A 25 -9.97 -4.95 30.88
CA LEU A 25 -11.02 -4.28 30.11
C LEU A 25 -12.40 -4.74 30.59
N SER A 26 -13.12 -3.85 31.28
CA SER A 26 -14.50 -4.09 31.72
C SER A 26 -15.52 -3.84 30.60
N SER A 27 -15.25 -2.87 29.73
CA SER A 27 -15.94 -2.66 28.45
C SER A 27 -15.28 -3.49 27.35
N ASN A 28 -16.08 -4.19 26.53
CA ASN A 28 -15.63 -5.13 25.49
C ASN A 28 -14.99 -6.41 26.05
N PRO A 29 -15.75 -7.27 26.76
CA PRO A 29 -15.22 -8.51 27.31
C PRO A 29 -14.67 -9.41 26.20
N THR A 30 -13.50 -9.99 26.40
CA THR A 30 -12.85 -10.92 25.47
C THR A 30 -12.61 -12.27 26.14
N LEU A 31 -12.20 -13.27 25.36
CA LEU A 31 -11.72 -14.56 25.83
C LEU A 31 -10.20 -14.66 25.57
N PRO A 32 -9.32 -14.10 26.43
CA PRO A 32 -7.89 -14.01 26.14
C PRO A 32 -7.19 -15.35 25.84
N ALA A 33 -7.74 -16.46 26.33
CA ALA A 33 -7.23 -17.81 26.03
C ALA A 33 -7.37 -18.22 24.55
N THR A 34 -8.18 -17.49 23.76
CA THR A 34 -8.40 -17.74 22.32
C THR A 34 -7.50 -16.91 21.40
N LEU A 35 -6.61 -16.11 22.00
CA LEU A 35 -5.70 -15.21 21.28
C LEU A 35 -4.85 -16.00 20.29
N ARG A 36 -4.92 -15.63 19.02
CA ARG A 36 -4.22 -16.30 17.92
C ARG A 36 -3.76 -15.29 16.86
N PRO A 37 -2.69 -15.55 16.10
CA PRO A 37 -2.28 -14.64 15.03
C PRO A 37 -3.41 -14.40 14.02
N ALA A 38 -3.63 -13.13 13.65
CA ALA A 38 -4.57 -12.71 12.61
C ALA A 38 -3.83 -12.40 11.30
N SER A 39 -2.74 -11.63 11.41
CA SER A 39 -1.84 -11.32 10.31
C SER A 39 -0.46 -10.92 10.85
N ALA A 40 0.54 -11.01 9.98
CA ALA A 40 1.86 -10.43 10.22
C ALA A 40 2.07 -9.31 9.20
N ASP A 41 2.38 -8.12 9.69
CA ASP A 41 2.70 -6.95 8.88
C ASP A 41 4.16 -7.03 8.38
N ALA A 42 4.50 -6.26 7.36
CA ALA A 42 5.88 -6.02 6.99
C ALA A 42 6.63 -5.17 8.04
N SER A 43 5.89 -4.46 8.91
CA SER A 43 6.37 -3.66 10.04
C SER A 43 6.65 -4.48 11.31
N PHE A 44 6.95 -3.82 12.44
CA PHE A 44 7.08 -4.49 13.75
C PHE A 44 5.73 -4.78 14.41
N ARG A 45 4.62 -4.30 13.81
CA ARG A 45 3.27 -4.49 14.34
C ARG A 45 2.82 -5.94 14.17
N ARG A 46 2.11 -6.44 15.17
CA ARG A 46 1.49 -7.77 15.15
C ARG A 46 0.01 -7.63 15.40
N TYR A 47 -0.77 -8.47 14.73
CA TYR A 47 -2.21 -8.50 14.89
C TYR A 47 -2.63 -9.87 15.37
N PHE A 48 -3.39 -9.89 16.47
CA PHE A 48 -3.95 -11.09 17.04
C PHE A 48 -5.47 -11.01 17.00
N ARG A 49 -6.12 -12.13 16.75
CA ARG A 49 -7.56 -12.27 16.87
C ARG A 49 -7.90 -12.86 18.23
N VAL A 50 -8.95 -12.34 18.85
CA VAL A 50 -9.50 -12.85 20.11
C VAL A 50 -11.02 -13.00 19.98
N ASP A 51 -11.55 -14.08 20.54
CA ASP A 51 -12.98 -14.33 20.53
C ASP A 51 -13.69 -13.53 21.64
N VAL A 52 -14.96 -13.20 21.42
CA VAL A 52 -15.82 -12.47 22.36
C VAL A 52 -16.84 -13.44 22.96
N PRO A 53 -17.16 -13.38 24.28
CA PRO A 53 -18.13 -14.29 24.90
C PRO A 53 -19.53 -14.23 24.26
N ALA A 54 -19.94 -13.06 23.78
CA ALA A 54 -21.23 -12.84 23.09
C ALA A 54 -21.24 -13.36 21.64
N GLY A 55 -20.14 -13.93 21.15
CA GLY A 55 -19.95 -14.33 19.76
C GLY A 55 -19.21 -13.26 18.94
N GLY A 56 -18.59 -13.70 17.84
CA GLY A 56 -17.74 -12.85 17.00
C GLY A 56 -16.31 -12.73 17.53
N THR A 57 -15.54 -11.86 16.88
CA THR A 57 -14.11 -11.70 17.12
C THR A 57 -13.69 -10.23 17.10
N LEU A 58 -12.59 -9.94 17.77
CA LEU A 58 -11.91 -8.64 17.78
C LEU A 58 -10.45 -8.82 17.38
N ILE A 59 -9.81 -7.72 16.99
CA ILE A 59 -8.38 -7.69 16.67
C ILE A 59 -7.63 -6.92 17.75
N VAL A 60 -6.60 -7.53 18.31
CA VAL A 60 -5.60 -6.85 19.12
C VAL A 60 -4.43 -6.46 18.24
N MET A 61 -4.16 -5.16 18.15
CA MET A 61 -2.91 -4.64 17.59
C MET A 61 -1.87 -4.58 18.70
N ASP A 62 -0.68 -5.08 18.38
CA ASP A 62 0.54 -4.97 19.16
C ASP A 62 1.58 -4.16 18.38
N ALA A 63 1.79 -2.90 18.74
CA ALA A 63 2.74 -1.97 18.14
C ALA A 63 3.81 -1.61 19.17
N PRO A 64 4.95 -2.33 19.24
CA PRO A 64 5.90 -2.19 20.33
C PRO A 64 6.60 -0.82 20.33
N PRO A 65 6.56 -0.05 21.44
CA PRO A 65 7.37 1.15 21.59
C PRO A 65 8.85 0.80 21.89
N PRO A 66 9.82 1.60 21.42
CA PRO A 66 9.67 2.83 20.62
C PRO A 66 9.62 2.58 19.10
N GLN A 67 9.51 1.32 18.64
CA GLN A 67 9.59 0.99 17.22
C GLN A 67 8.38 1.46 16.41
N GLU A 68 7.19 1.44 17.01
CA GLU A 68 5.93 1.81 16.38
C GLU A 68 5.11 2.76 17.26
N ASP A 69 4.43 3.73 16.63
CA ASP A 69 3.47 4.63 17.28
C ASP A 69 2.04 4.29 16.84
N VAL A 70 1.14 4.11 17.81
CA VAL A 70 -0.28 3.83 17.58
C VAL A 70 -1.11 5.10 17.35
N ARG A 71 -0.62 6.29 17.72
CA ARG A 71 -1.38 7.54 17.62
C ARG A 71 -1.82 7.86 16.18
N PRO A 72 -0.98 7.73 15.14
CA PRO A 72 -1.42 7.94 13.76
C PRO A 72 -2.55 7.00 13.35
N PHE A 73 -2.54 5.75 13.83
CA PHE A 73 -3.63 4.81 13.56
C PHE A 73 -4.94 5.26 14.22
N ILE A 74 -4.89 5.69 15.49
CA ILE A 74 -6.08 6.17 16.21
C ILE A 74 -6.64 7.43 15.54
N GLU A 75 -5.79 8.41 15.26
CA GLU A 75 -6.18 9.71 14.70
C GLU A 75 -6.76 9.57 13.29
N ILE A 76 -6.06 8.89 12.39
CA ILE A 76 -6.51 8.71 11.01
C ILE A 76 -7.71 7.74 10.96
N GLY A 77 -7.74 6.71 11.81
CA GLY A 77 -8.89 5.81 11.92
C GLY A 77 -10.15 6.55 12.35
N ALA A 78 -10.05 7.46 13.33
CA ALA A 78 -11.17 8.30 13.73
C ALA A 78 -11.60 9.26 12.60
N LEU A 79 -10.65 9.84 11.87
CA LEU A 79 -10.94 10.70 10.72
C LEU A 79 -11.68 9.94 9.61
N PHE A 80 -11.16 8.78 9.20
CA PHE A 80 -11.71 7.99 8.10
C PHE A 80 -13.03 7.32 8.49
N GLY A 81 -13.16 6.83 9.72
CA GLY A 81 -14.42 6.33 10.25
C GLY A 81 -15.48 7.44 10.35
N GLY A 82 -15.09 8.64 10.78
CA GLY A 82 -15.97 9.79 10.91
C GLY A 82 -16.56 10.30 9.59
N ILE A 83 -15.90 10.05 8.46
CA ILE A 83 -16.42 10.38 7.13
C ILE A 83 -17.29 9.26 6.51
N GLY A 84 -17.41 8.12 7.18
CA GLY A 84 -18.24 6.99 6.76
C GLY A 84 -17.49 5.86 6.04
N LEU A 85 -16.15 5.83 6.08
CA LEU A 85 -15.40 4.66 5.63
C LEU A 85 -15.43 3.54 6.67
N SER A 86 -15.46 2.30 6.20
CA SER A 86 -15.39 1.12 7.07
C SER A 86 -13.95 0.84 7.46
N VAL A 87 -13.48 1.46 8.53
CA VAL A 87 -12.15 1.19 9.14
C VAL A 87 -12.33 0.45 10.48
N PRO A 88 -11.28 -0.22 11.02
CA PRO A 88 -11.37 -0.83 12.34
C PRO A 88 -11.63 0.23 13.41
N ALA A 89 -12.75 0.10 14.12
CA ALA A 89 -13.08 0.95 15.25
C ALA A 89 -12.17 0.63 16.45
N VAL A 90 -11.60 1.65 17.08
CA VAL A 90 -10.81 1.51 18.32
C VAL A 90 -11.77 1.36 19.50
N LEU A 91 -11.79 0.17 20.09
CA LEU A 91 -12.69 -0.19 21.21
C LEU A 91 -12.03 -0.01 22.58
N ALA A 92 -10.72 -0.19 22.65
CA ALA A 92 -9.89 0.11 23.81
C ALA A 92 -8.44 0.39 23.38
N GLN A 93 -7.69 1.11 24.20
CA GLN A 93 -6.29 1.45 23.90
C GLN A 93 -5.44 1.54 25.17
N ASP A 94 -4.19 1.09 25.05
CA ASP A 94 -3.08 1.37 25.97
C ASP A 94 -1.94 1.93 25.12
N VAL A 95 -1.91 3.25 24.99
CA VAL A 95 -0.97 3.96 24.11
C VAL A 95 0.47 3.86 24.61
N GLU A 96 0.67 3.79 25.93
CA GLU A 96 2.01 3.69 26.52
C GLU A 96 2.67 2.35 26.22
N ARG A 97 1.88 1.26 26.22
CA ARG A 97 2.37 -0.08 25.86
C ARG A 97 2.26 -0.41 24.38
N GLY A 98 1.50 0.40 23.63
CA GLY A 98 1.26 0.22 22.19
C GLY A 98 0.25 -0.86 21.87
N PHE A 99 -0.79 -1.01 22.68
CA PHE A 99 -1.88 -1.98 22.44
C PHE A 99 -3.16 -1.28 22.03
N LEU A 100 -3.82 -1.79 20.99
CA LEU A 100 -5.19 -1.41 20.62
C LEU A 100 -6.08 -2.65 20.54
N LEU A 101 -7.33 -2.51 20.95
CA LEU A 101 -8.39 -3.48 20.71
C LEU A 101 -9.32 -2.88 19.66
N LEU A 102 -9.51 -3.59 18.56
CA LEU A 102 -10.13 -3.11 17.33
C LEU A 102 -11.30 -4.01 16.93
N SER A 103 -12.29 -3.44 16.26
CA SER A 103 -13.30 -4.24 15.55
C SER A 103 -12.64 -5.10 14.47
N ASP A 104 -13.15 -6.32 14.26
CA ASP A 104 -12.65 -7.23 13.25
C ASP A 104 -13.40 -7.04 11.91
N LEU A 105 -12.67 -6.72 10.85
CA LEU A 105 -13.21 -6.56 9.49
C LEU A 105 -13.28 -7.89 8.71
N GLY A 106 -13.02 -9.02 9.39
CA GLY A 106 -13.13 -10.36 8.82
C GLY A 106 -11.81 -10.93 8.32
N ASN A 107 -11.90 -11.87 7.38
CA ASN A 107 -10.76 -12.71 6.95
C ASN A 107 -10.49 -12.70 5.46
N THR A 108 -11.35 -12.04 4.67
CA THR A 108 -11.30 -12.10 3.22
C THR A 108 -10.86 -10.75 2.68
N THR A 109 -9.61 -10.67 2.29
CA THR A 109 -9.08 -9.53 1.53
C THR A 109 -9.66 -9.54 0.11
N TYR A 110 -9.65 -8.38 -0.55
CA TYR A 110 -9.97 -8.27 -1.97
C TYR A 110 -9.03 -9.14 -2.80
N LEU A 111 -7.73 -9.20 -2.47
CA LEU A 111 -6.78 -10.05 -3.19
C LEU A 111 -7.24 -11.52 -3.18
N GLN A 112 -7.55 -12.07 -1.99
CA GLN A 112 -8.02 -13.45 -1.86
C GLN A 112 -9.31 -13.69 -2.65
N GLN A 113 -10.26 -12.77 -2.61
CA GLN A 113 -11.51 -12.89 -3.35
C GLN A 113 -11.27 -12.85 -4.87
N LEU A 114 -10.43 -11.92 -5.33
CA LEU A 114 -10.13 -11.70 -6.75
C LEU A 114 -9.29 -12.82 -7.37
N THR A 115 -8.52 -13.57 -6.59
CA THR A 115 -7.71 -14.72 -7.04
C THR A 115 -8.32 -16.07 -6.70
N SER A 116 -9.54 -16.11 -6.13
CA SER A 116 -10.24 -17.36 -5.83
C SER A 116 -10.71 -18.06 -7.12
N GLU A 117 -10.87 -19.39 -7.07
CA GLU A 117 -11.33 -20.20 -8.22
C GLU A 117 -12.71 -19.77 -8.76
N GLY A 118 -13.54 -19.14 -7.93
CA GLY A 118 -14.86 -18.61 -8.30
C GLY A 118 -14.85 -17.15 -8.78
N SER A 119 -13.68 -16.52 -8.91
CA SER A 119 -13.55 -15.14 -9.36
C SER A 119 -13.94 -15.01 -10.83
N SER A 120 -14.93 -14.16 -11.11
CA SER A 120 -15.36 -13.75 -12.44
C SER A 120 -15.06 -12.27 -12.69
N ILE A 121 -15.07 -11.85 -13.96
CA ILE A 121 -14.90 -10.43 -14.32
C ILE A 121 -15.98 -9.54 -13.71
N GLU A 122 -17.21 -10.04 -13.59
CA GLU A 122 -18.34 -9.33 -12.97
C GLU A 122 -18.14 -9.17 -11.46
N SER A 123 -17.68 -10.24 -10.79
CA SER A 123 -17.39 -10.21 -9.35
C SER A 123 -16.24 -9.24 -9.04
N ALA A 124 -15.20 -9.24 -9.88
CA ALA A 124 -14.11 -8.28 -9.80
C ALA A 124 -14.60 -6.85 -10.03
N HIS A 125 -15.38 -6.64 -11.10
CA HIS A 125 -15.95 -5.33 -11.43
C HIS A 125 -16.73 -4.73 -10.25
N LYS A 126 -17.55 -5.53 -9.56
CA LYS A 126 -18.27 -5.08 -8.37
C LYS A 126 -17.32 -4.59 -7.28
N LEU A 127 -16.30 -5.37 -6.93
CA LEU A 127 -15.31 -4.99 -5.91
C LEU A 127 -14.57 -3.70 -6.29
N TYR A 128 -14.14 -3.55 -7.55
CA TYR A 128 -13.49 -2.32 -8.00
C TYR A 128 -14.43 -1.11 -7.97
N MET A 129 -15.72 -1.28 -8.28
CA MET A 129 -16.69 -0.19 -8.15
C MET A 129 -16.91 0.23 -6.70
N ASP A 130 -17.05 -0.74 -5.78
CA ASP A 130 -17.19 -0.46 -4.35
C ASP A 130 -15.95 0.26 -3.80
N ALA A 131 -14.74 -0.18 -4.18
CA ALA A 131 -13.50 0.48 -3.81
C ALA A 131 -13.34 1.89 -4.41
N ILE A 132 -13.81 2.10 -5.65
CA ILE A 132 -13.83 3.43 -6.29
C ILE A 132 -14.81 4.35 -5.56
N ASP A 133 -15.98 3.86 -5.16
CA ASP A 133 -16.97 4.66 -4.44
C ASP A 133 -16.47 5.09 -3.05
N ALA A 134 -15.85 4.17 -2.31
CA ALA A 134 -15.18 4.50 -1.05
C ALA A 134 -14.02 5.51 -1.25
N LEU A 135 -13.25 5.37 -2.33
CA LEU A 135 -12.17 6.32 -2.62
C LEU A 135 -12.70 7.72 -2.96
N VAL A 136 -13.76 7.81 -3.77
CA VAL A 136 -14.41 9.11 -4.07
C VAL A 136 -14.97 9.72 -2.78
N LEU A 137 -15.56 8.92 -1.88
CA LEU A 137 -16.01 9.40 -0.57
C LEU A 137 -14.84 9.97 0.25
N LEU A 138 -13.72 9.25 0.35
CA LEU A 138 -12.51 9.75 1.03
C LEU A 138 -12.08 11.12 0.50
N GLN A 139 -11.98 11.22 -0.81
CA GLN A 139 -11.46 12.40 -1.48
C GLN A 139 -12.42 13.59 -1.38
N THR A 140 -13.74 13.38 -1.46
CA THR A 140 -14.73 14.46 -1.33
C THR A 140 -14.77 15.07 0.07
N LYS A 141 -14.28 14.36 1.07
CA LYS A 141 -14.19 14.81 2.47
C LYS A 141 -12.82 15.35 2.84
N SER A 142 -11.92 15.44 1.86
CA SER A 142 -10.57 15.93 2.06
C SER A 142 -10.53 17.41 2.41
N GLN A 143 -9.60 17.75 3.30
CA GLN A 143 -9.37 19.12 3.76
C GLN A 143 -7.86 19.36 3.80
N PRO A 144 -7.38 20.52 3.31
CA PRO A 144 -5.98 20.89 3.47
C PRO A 144 -5.64 21.02 4.96
N ASP A 145 -4.36 20.92 5.29
CA ASP A 145 -3.82 21.11 6.65
C ASP A 145 -4.31 20.12 7.73
N VAL A 146 -5.06 19.06 7.36
CA VAL A 146 -5.50 18.01 8.29
C VAL A 146 -4.54 16.81 8.32
N LEU A 147 -4.03 16.38 7.17
CA LEU A 147 -3.01 15.34 7.06
C LEU A 147 -1.69 15.97 6.59
N PRO A 148 -0.53 15.37 6.92
CA PRO A 148 0.75 15.89 6.46
C PRO A 148 0.83 15.92 4.93
N GLU A 149 1.48 16.95 4.41
CA GLU A 149 1.64 17.16 2.97
C GLU A 149 2.55 16.10 2.33
N TYR A 150 2.11 15.55 1.22
CA TYR A 150 2.93 14.71 0.34
C TYR A 150 3.66 15.58 -0.67
N ASP A 151 4.58 16.40 -0.14
CA ASP A 151 5.26 17.46 -0.85
C ASP A 151 6.35 16.96 -1.83
N ARG A 152 6.98 17.91 -2.54
CA ARG A 152 8.09 17.63 -3.47
C ARG A 152 9.24 16.88 -2.80
N ALA A 153 9.61 17.25 -1.58
CA ALA A 153 10.74 16.66 -0.89
C ALA A 153 10.46 15.20 -0.52
N PHE A 154 9.23 14.90 -0.10
CA PHE A 154 8.76 13.55 0.20
C PHE A 154 8.70 12.70 -1.06
N LEU A 155 8.03 13.16 -2.12
CA LEU A 155 7.94 12.47 -3.41
C LEU A 155 9.32 12.15 -3.99
N LEU A 156 10.25 13.13 -3.94
CA LEU A 156 11.63 12.94 -4.40
C LEU A 156 12.37 11.92 -3.54
N ARG A 157 12.23 11.98 -2.20
CA ARG A 157 12.85 11.01 -1.29
C ARG A 157 12.43 9.59 -1.63
N GLU A 158 11.16 9.37 -1.94
CA GLU A 158 10.67 8.06 -2.37
C GLU A 158 11.20 7.64 -3.74
N LEU A 159 11.32 8.57 -4.70
CA LEU A 159 11.95 8.30 -5.99
C LEU A 159 13.44 7.91 -5.84
N GLN A 160 14.17 8.51 -4.89
CA GLN A 160 15.59 8.21 -4.65
C GLN A 160 15.84 6.79 -4.12
N ILE A 161 14.81 6.08 -3.65
CA ILE A 161 14.92 4.66 -3.29
C ILE A 161 15.27 3.83 -4.53
N PHE A 162 14.77 4.20 -5.71
CA PHE A 162 15.04 3.51 -6.97
C PHE A 162 16.53 3.46 -7.35
N PRO A 163 17.24 4.60 -7.54
CA PRO A 163 18.65 4.57 -7.90
C PRO A 163 19.52 3.96 -6.79
N GLU A 164 19.18 4.17 -5.52
CA GLU A 164 19.94 3.62 -4.41
C GLU A 164 19.85 2.09 -4.37
N TRP A 165 18.63 1.55 -4.33
CA TRP A 165 18.41 0.13 -4.04
C TRP A 165 18.28 -0.72 -5.29
N TYR A 166 17.49 -0.29 -6.29
CA TYR A 166 17.32 -1.08 -7.49
C TYR A 166 18.54 -0.96 -8.41
N LEU A 167 18.94 0.25 -8.80
CA LEU A 167 20.10 0.40 -9.69
C LEU A 167 21.42 0.07 -8.97
N GLY A 168 21.65 0.67 -7.80
CA GLY A 168 22.92 0.55 -7.08
C GLY A 168 23.14 -0.80 -6.41
N LYS A 169 22.17 -1.31 -5.64
CA LYS A 169 22.32 -2.57 -4.89
C LYS A 169 21.93 -3.81 -5.69
N HIS A 170 20.79 -3.77 -6.37
CA HIS A 170 20.24 -4.92 -7.07
C HIS A 170 20.91 -5.17 -8.42
N LEU A 171 20.97 -4.16 -9.30
CA LEU A 171 21.65 -4.28 -10.60
C LEU A 171 23.18 -4.10 -10.51
N LYS A 172 23.70 -3.66 -9.34
CA LYS A 172 25.12 -3.35 -9.12
C LYS A 172 25.67 -2.32 -10.14
N ALA A 173 24.82 -1.39 -10.55
CA ALA A 173 25.16 -0.38 -11.54
C ALA A 173 25.71 0.89 -10.89
N THR A 174 26.77 1.44 -11.48
CA THR A 174 27.22 2.82 -11.22
C THR A 174 26.81 3.68 -12.41
N LEU A 175 25.97 4.68 -12.16
CA LEU A 175 25.53 5.62 -13.20
C LEU A 175 26.66 6.57 -13.57
N SER A 176 26.83 6.85 -14.86
CA SER A 176 27.67 7.97 -15.31
C SER A 176 26.99 9.31 -15.01
N ASP A 177 27.76 10.40 -15.02
CA ASP A 177 27.22 11.77 -14.82
C ASP A 177 26.06 12.08 -15.77
N GLN A 178 26.16 11.64 -17.03
CA GLN A 178 25.10 11.80 -18.02
C GLN A 178 23.84 10.99 -17.66
N GLN A 179 23.99 9.73 -17.23
CA GLN A 179 22.85 8.90 -16.81
C GLN A 179 22.17 9.47 -15.57
N SER A 180 22.94 9.94 -14.58
CA SER A 180 22.39 10.60 -13.40
C SER A 180 21.67 11.91 -13.75
N ALA A 181 22.22 12.71 -14.66
CA ALA A 181 21.56 13.93 -15.14
C ALA A 181 20.25 13.63 -15.88
N ASP A 182 20.23 12.59 -16.72
CA ASP A 182 19.02 12.18 -17.44
C ASP A 182 17.96 11.61 -16.50
N LEU A 183 18.35 10.80 -15.50
CA LEU A 183 17.42 10.31 -14.47
C LEU A 183 16.83 11.45 -13.64
N ASN A 184 17.63 12.45 -13.27
CA ASN A 184 17.13 13.62 -12.54
C ASN A 184 16.11 14.42 -13.38
N LYS A 185 16.32 14.58 -14.69
CA LYS A 185 15.33 15.21 -15.58
C LYS A 185 14.03 14.41 -15.65
N VAL A 186 14.11 13.08 -15.68
CA VAL A 186 12.94 12.20 -15.61
C VAL A 186 12.21 12.40 -14.29
N PHE A 187 12.92 12.44 -13.16
CA PHE A 187 12.31 12.70 -11.85
C PHE A 187 11.66 14.08 -11.80
N ASP A 188 12.31 15.11 -12.32
CA ASP A 188 11.74 16.46 -12.36
C ASP A 188 10.45 16.51 -13.19
N ALA A 189 10.39 15.81 -14.33
CA ALA A 189 9.18 15.69 -15.14
C ALA A 189 8.04 14.97 -14.41
N ILE A 190 8.37 13.88 -13.70
CA ILE A 190 7.42 13.13 -12.85
C ILE A 190 6.87 14.02 -11.74
N LEU A 191 7.76 14.68 -11.00
CA LEU A 191 7.40 15.55 -9.88
C LEU A 191 6.58 16.75 -10.35
N ALA A 192 6.94 17.37 -11.48
CA ALA A 192 6.22 18.51 -12.01
C ALA A 192 4.77 18.18 -12.36
N ASN A 193 4.49 17.01 -12.95
CA ASN A 193 3.11 16.58 -13.18
C ASN A 193 2.41 16.29 -11.86
N ASN A 194 2.97 15.43 -11.01
CA ASN A 194 2.30 14.97 -9.79
C ASN A 194 1.95 16.14 -8.85
N LEU A 195 2.84 17.14 -8.73
CA LEU A 195 2.62 18.33 -7.89
C LEU A 195 1.66 19.35 -8.51
N ALA A 196 1.39 19.27 -9.81
CA ALA A 196 0.40 20.11 -10.48
C ALA A 196 -1.03 19.56 -10.33
N GLN A 197 -1.16 18.29 -9.94
CA GLN A 197 -2.46 17.68 -9.68
C GLN A 197 -3.09 18.28 -8.42
N PRO A 198 -4.42 18.44 -8.37
CA PRO A 198 -5.11 18.79 -7.15
C PRO A 198 -4.86 17.76 -6.04
N GLN A 199 -4.77 18.26 -4.81
CA GLN A 199 -4.48 17.43 -3.65
C GLN A 199 -5.74 17.06 -2.87
N VAL A 200 -5.74 15.86 -2.31
CA VAL A 200 -6.81 15.24 -1.51
C VAL A 200 -6.16 14.33 -0.45
N PHE A 201 -6.95 13.81 0.49
CA PHE A 201 -6.51 12.70 1.33
C PHE A 201 -6.17 11.49 0.46
N ILE A 202 -4.97 10.97 0.67
CA ILE A 202 -4.47 9.74 0.06
C ILE A 202 -4.14 8.74 1.15
N HIS A 203 -4.64 7.51 1.01
CA HIS A 203 -4.35 6.36 1.86
C HIS A 203 -2.92 5.85 1.64
N ARG A 204 -2.41 6.00 0.42
CA ARG A 204 -1.12 5.55 -0.10
C ARG A 204 -0.98 4.07 -0.42
N ASP A 205 -1.51 3.21 0.43
CA ASP A 205 -1.50 1.76 0.26
C ASP A 205 -2.90 1.21 -0.07
N TYR A 206 -3.67 1.94 -0.89
CA TYR A 206 -5.03 1.60 -1.32
C TYR A 206 -5.01 0.52 -2.41
N HIS A 207 -4.74 -0.73 -2.04
CA HIS A 207 -4.61 -1.86 -2.96
C HIS A 207 -5.27 -3.14 -2.39
N SER A 208 -5.43 -4.19 -3.20
CA SER A 208 -6.27 -5.35 -2.89
C SER A 208 -5.92 -6.12 -1.61
N ARG A 209 -4.70 -6.02 -1.09
CA ARG A 209 -4.31 -6.61 0.21
C ARG A 209 -4.83 -5.85 1.43
N ASN A 210 -5.08 -4.56 1.29
CA ASN A 210 -5.49 -3.64 2.36
C ASN A 210 -6.99 -3.31 2.30
N LEU A 211 -7.73 -3.96 1.39
CA LEU A 211 -9.17 -3.89 1.29
C LEU A 211 -9.80 -5.22 1.70
N MET A 212 -10.80 -5.17 2.57
CA MET A 212 -11.53 -6.32 3.10
C MET A 212 -12.92 -6.40 2.47
N VAL A 213 -13.35 -7.60 2.11
CA VAL A 213 -14.71 -7.86 1.64
C VAL A 213 -15.67 -7.78 2.82
N LEU A 214 -16.60 -6.84 2.77
CA LEU A 214 -17.67 -6.70 3.75
C LEU A 214 -19.04 -6.93 3.11
N ALA A 215 -19.99 -7.43 3.89
CA ALA A 215 -21.39 -7.56 3.46
C ALA A 215 -22.09 -6.20 3.36
N GLU A 216 -21.78 -5.28 4.28
CA GLU A 216 -22.28 -3.92 4.34
C GLU A 216 -21.09 -2.95 4.50
N GLY A 217 -21.16 -1.77 3.89
CA GLY A 217 -20.07 -0.79 3.96
C GLY A 217 -18.78 -1.24 3.26
N ASN A 218 -18.86 -2.09 2.24
CA ASN A 218 -17.71 -2.56 1.47
C ASN A 218 -17.00 -1.42 0.71
N PRO A 219 -15.65 -1.39 0.64
CA PRO A 219 -14.68 -2.20 1.37
C PRO A 219 -14.46 -1.82 2.83
N GLY A 220 -14.01 -2.78 3.61
CA GLY A 220 -13.24 -2.50 4.81
C GLY A 220 -11.83 -2.02 4.44
N VAL A 221 -11.34 -0.94 5.04
CA VAL A 221 -10.06 -0.30 4.69
C VAL A 221 -9.07 -0.45 5.84
N LEU A 222 -7.90 -1.04 5.55
CA LEU A 222 -6.82 -1.29 6.50
C LEU A 222 -5.56 -0.51 6.11
N ASP A 223 -4.62 -0.35 7.05
CA ASP A 223 -3.28 0.22 6.78
C ASP A 223 -3.28 1.72 6.38
N PHE A 224 -4.26 2.47 6.89
CA PHE A 224 -4.44 3.90 6.60
C PHE A 224 -3.56 4.83 7.44
N GLN A 225 -2.85 4.34 8.47
CA GLN A 225 -2.08 5.18 9.38
C GLN A 225 -0.94 5.98 8.71
N GLY A 226 -0.60 5.63 7.46
CA GLY A 226 0.39 6.33 6.65
C GLY A 226 -0.21 7.42 5.74
N ALA A 227 -1.52 7.71 5.86
CA ALA A 227 -2.23 8.63 4.99
C ALA A 227 -1.65 10.04 5.00
N LEU A 228 -1.74 10.71 3.84
CA LEU A 228 -1.20 12.05 3.60
C LEU A 228 -2.19 12.89 2.81
N TYR A 229 -1.89 14.18 2.63
CA TYR A 229 -2.56 15.05 1.67
C TYR A 229 -1.72 15.17 0.38
N GLY A 230 -2.22 14.66 -0.75
CA GLY A 230 -1.41 14.46 -1.95
C GLY A 230 -2.21 14.29 -3.25
N PRO A 231 -1.53 13.99 -4.38
CA PRO A 231 -2.13 14.02 -5.72
C PRO A 231 -3.37 13.13 -5.85
N ILE A 232 -4.45 13.67 -6.43
CA ILE A 232 -5.76 13.00 -6.55
C ILE A 232 -5.73 11.65 -7.26
N SER A 233 -4.73 11.39 -8.11
CA SER A 233 -4.60 10.12 -8.82
C SER A 233 -3.88 9.02 -8.02
N TYR A 234 -3.26 9.31 -6.86
CA TYR A 234 -2.35 8.40 -6.17
C TYR A 234 -2.98 7.04 -5.83
N ASP A 235 -4.13 7.05 -5.18
CA ASP A 235 -4.79 5.84 -4.69
C ASP A 235 -5.53 5.09 -5.79
N ILE A 236 -6.09 5.78 -6.79
CA ILE A 236 -6.71 5.08 -7.92
C ILE A 236 -5.66 4.35 -8.75
N VAL A 237 -4.45 4.92 -8.87
CA VAL A 237 -3.31 4.20 -9.45
C VAL A 237 -2.91 3.01 -8.58
N SER A 238 -2.85 3.18 -7.25
CA SER A 238 -2.58 2.09 -6.31
C SER A 238 -3.53 0.91 -6.50
N LEU A 239 -4.82 1.20 -6.70
CA LEU A 239 -5.87 0.21 -6.84
C LEU A 239 -5.81 -0.49 -8.21
N LEU A 240 -5.69 0.28 -9.30
CA LEU A 240 -5.84 -0.24 -10.66
C LEU A 240 -4.53 -0.78 -11.24
N ARG A 241 -3.38 -0.38 -10.71
CA ARG A 241 -2.05 -0.92 -11.03
C ARG A 241 -1.45 -1.65 -9.85
N ASP A 242 -2.30 -2.41 -9.17
CA ASP A 242 -1.89 -3.30 -8.10
C ASP A 242 -0.87 -4.32 -8.62
N VAL A 243 0.29 -4.35 -7.97
CA VAL A 243 1.43 -5.22 -8.34
C VAL A 243 1.14 -6.69 -8.04
N TYR A 244 0.18 -6.97 -7.17
CA TYR A 244 -0.19 -8.33 -6.77
C TYR A 244 -1.24 -8.96 -7.68
N ILE A 245 -1.91 -8.16 -8.52
CA ILE A 245 -2.93 -8.66 -9.44
C ILE A 245 -2.95 -7.85 -10.73
N GLN A 246 -2.30 -8.40 -11.76
CA GLN A 246 -2.27 -7.76 -13.07
C GLN A 246 -3.64 -7.89 -13.75
N ARG A 247 -4.08 -6.80 -14.37
CA ARG A 247 -5.31 -6.71 -15.15
C ARG A 247 -5.00 -6.29 -16.57
N ASP A 248 -5.89 -6.66 -17.48
CA ASP A 248 -5.80 -6.21 -18.87
C ASP A 248 -5.91 -4.68 -18.94
N GLU A 249 -5.15 -4.07 -19.84
CA GLU A 249 -5.09 -2.62 -19.98
C GLU A 249 -6.45 -2.01 -20.31
N ALA A 250 -7.27 -2.66 -21.14
CA ALA A 250 -8.61 -2.16 -21.45
C ALA A 250 -9.50 -2.13 -20.22
N GLN A 251 -9.35 -3.09 -19.31
CA GLN A 251 -10.10 -3.12 -18.06
C GLN A 251 -9.65 -2.04 -17.07
N VAL A 252 -8.33 -1.81 -16.98
CA VAL A 252 -7.76 -0.71 -16.18
C VAL A 252 -8.25 0.63 -16.70
N LEU A 253 -8.27 0.83 -18.02
CA LEU A 253 -8.80 2.05 -18.64
C LEU A 253 -10.30 2.24 -18.36
N ASP A 254 -11.13 1.19 -18.50
CA ASP A 254 -12.57 1.27 -18.17
C ASP A 254 -12.79 1.70 -16.72
N TRP A 255 -12.09 1.07 -15.76
CA TRP A 255 -12.23 1.42 -14.34
C TRP A 255 -11.68 2.81 -14.00
N MET A 256 -10.58 3.22 -14.63
CA MET A 256 -10.04 4.57 -14.48
C MET A 256 -11.02 5.63 -14.99
N ILE A 257 -11.65 5.41 -16.14
CA ILE A 257 -12.67 6.30 -16.70
C ILE A 257 -13.87 6.38 -15.74
N ARG A 258 -14.33 5.24 -15.19
CA ARG A 258 -15.43 5.22 -14.21
C ARG A 258 -15.10 5.99 -12.94
N TYR A 259 -13.87 5.89 -12.43
CA TYR A 259 -13.41 6.72 -11.32
C TYR A 259 -13.48 8.20 -11.71
N TRP A 260 -12.91 8.58 -12.86
CA TRP A 260 -12.89 9.97 -13.32
C TRP A 260 -14.31 10.55 -13.46
N GLU A 261 -15.25 9.80 -14.05
CA GLU A 261 -16.65 10.21 -14.18
C GLU A 261 -17.35 10.39 -12.82
N ARG A 262 -17.14 9.44 -11.88
CA ARG A 262 -17.72 9.49 -10.54
C ARG A 262 -17.12 10.65 -9.73
N ALA A 263 -15.81 10.82 -9.77
CA ALA A 263 -15.11 11.91 -9.10
C ALA A 263 -15.60 13.28 -9.62
N LYS A 264 -15.67 13.45 -10.95
CA LYS A 264 -16.20 14.66 -11.59
C LYS A 264 -17.65 14.93 -11.18
N ARG A 265 -18.51 13.90 -11.15
CA ARG A 265 -19.90 14.02 -10.69
C ARG A 265 -20.01 14.41 -9.22
N ALA A 266 -19.08 13.95 -8.39
CA ALA A 266 -19.00 14.27 -6.97
C ALA A 266 -18.38 15.66 -6.69
N GLY A 267 -18.00 16.41 -7.73
CA GLY A 267 -17.42 17.75 -7.59
C GLY A 267 -15.94 17.77 -7.25
N LEU A 268 -15.25 16.63 -7.37
CA LEU A 268 -13.80 16.59 -7.19
C LEU A 268 -13.08 17.32 -8.32
N PRO A 269 -11.94 17.98 -8.02
CA PRO A 269 -11.15 18.72 -8.99
C PRO A 269 -10.29 17.78 -9.85
N VAL A 270 -10.86 16.74 -10.45
CA VAL A 270 -10.13 15.95 -11.45
C VAL A 270 -9.91 16.77 -12.72
N ALA A 271 -8.92 16.38 -13.53
CA ALA A 271 -8.67 17.03 -14.81
C ALA A 271 -9.94 17.10 -15.69
N PRO A 272 -10.16 18.20 -16.43
CA PRO A 272 -11.44 18.47 -17.09
C PRO A 272 -11.76 17.49 -18.21
N ASP A 273 -10.73 16.95 -18.86
CA ASP A 273 -10.78 15.94 -19.92
C ASP A 273 -10.04 14.65 -19.51
N ILE A 274 -10.40 13.56 -20.16
CA ILE A 274 -9.91 12.22 -19.83
C ILE A 274 -8.43 12.01 -20.22
N ASP A 275 -7.94 12.67 -21.26
CA ASP A 275 -6.55 12.51 -21.73
C ASP A 275 -5.58 13.14 -20.72
N SER A 276 -5.92 14.32 -20.20
CA SER A 276 -5.19 14.98 -19.11
C SER A 276 -5.22 14.13 -17.84
N PHE A 277 -6.38 13.57 -17.46
CA PHE A 277 -6.47 12.69 -16.29
C PHE A 277 -5.66 11.39 -16.49
N TYR A 278 -5.67 10.82 -17.70
CA TYR A 278 -4.88 9.64 -18.01
C TYR A 278 -3.38 9.94 -17.91
N ARG A 279 -2.93 11.12 -18.35
CA ARG A 279 -1.55 11.55 -18.16
C ARG A 279 -1.18 11.66 -16.68
N ASP A 280 -2.06 12.24 -15.86
CA ASP A 280 -1.87 12.33 -14.41
C ASP A 280 -1.76 10.95 -13.76
N PHE A 281 -2.63 10.02 -14.16
CA PHE A 281 -2.62 8.62 -13.73
C PHE A 281 -1.31 7.89 -14.14
N GLU A 282 -0.84 8.10 -15.37
CA GLU A 282 0.41 7.52 -15.89
C GLU A 282 1.63 8.01 -15.10
N TYR A 283 1.78 9.33 -14.92
CA TYR A 283 2.93 9.94 -14.23
C TYR A 283 2.95 9.59 -12.74
N MET A 284 1.77 9.54 -12.12
CA MET A 284 1.65 9.11 -10.74
C MET A 284 1.99 7.62 -10.59
N GLY A 285 1.56 6.80 -11.54
CA GLY A 285 1.97 5.39 -11.66
C GLY A 285 3.47 5.23 -11.80
N LEU A 286 4.12 6.01 -12.67
CA LEU A 286 5.56 5.89 -12.84
C LEU A 286 6.33 6.22 -11.56
N GLN A 287 5.93 7.27 -10.83
CA GLN A 287 6.54 7.58 -9.53
C GLN A 287 6.40 6.41 -8.55
N ARG A 288 5.19 5.85 -8.44
CA ARG A 288 4.89 4.74 -7.52
C ARG A 288 5.68 3.48 -7.90
N HIS A 289 5.71 3.10 -9.17
CA HIS A 289 6.41 1.90 -9.61
C HIS A 289 7.93 2.01 -9.44
N LEU A 290 8.53 3.19 -9.70
CA LEU A 290 9.95 3.40 -9.44
C LEU A 290 10.26 3.26 -7.94
N LYS A 291 9.45 3.87 -7.08
CA LYS A 291 9.53 3.66 -5.62
C LYS A 291 9.45 2.17 -5.28
N ILE A 292 8.48 1.44 -5.84
CA ILE A 292 8.26 0.01 -5.57
C ILE A 292 9.46 -0.84 -5.99
N LEU A 293 10.05 -0.61 -7.18
CA LEU A 293 11.27 -1.32 -7.62
C LEU A 293 12.40 -1.15 -6.60
N GLY A 294 12.61 0.08 -6.12
CA GLY A 294 13.58 0.36 -5.06
C GLY A 294 13.24 -0.33 -3.74
N LEU A 295 11.96 -0.29 -3.32
CA LEU A 295 11.50 -0.91 -2.08
C LEU A 295 11.64 -2.42 -2.10
N PHE A 296 11.28 -3.09 -3.18
CA PHE A 296 11.39 -4.55 -3.29
C PHE A 296 12.85 -4.99 -3.28
N ALA A 297 13.73 -4.27 -3.99
CA ALA A 297 15.17 -4.48 -3.89
C ALA A 297 15.69 -4.28 -2.46
N ARG A 298 15.19 -3.27 -1.74
CA ARG A 298 15.55 -3.02 -0.34
C ARG A 298 15.09 -4.13 0.59
N LEU A 299 13.83 -4.56 0.47
CA LEU A 299 13.25 -5.63 1.29
C LEU A 299 14.00 -6.95 1.10
N TYR A 300 14.43 -7.24 -0.13
CA TYR A 300 15.29 -8.39 -0.40
C TYR A 300 16.67 -8.24 0.26
N HIS A 301 17.42 -7.20 -0.10
CA HIS A 301 18.83 -7.09 0.29
C HIS A 301 19.05 -6.78 1.78
N ARG A 302 18.17 -6.00 2.40
CA ARG A 302 18.30 -5.58 3.80
C ARG A 302 17.52 -6.48 4.75
N ASP A 303 16.33 -6.91 4.35
CA ASP A 303 15.36 -7.55 5.25
C ASP A 303 15.17 -9.05 4.97
N GLY A 304 15.83 -9.61 3.94
CA GLY A 304 15.78 -11.04 3.60
C GLY A 304 14.43 -11.53 3.09
N LYS A 305 13.61 -10.62 2.53
CA LYS A 305 12.25 -10.93 2.04
C LYS A 305 12.26 -11.26 0.55
N ASP A 306 12.75 -12.45 0.20
CA ASP A 306 12.99 -12.90 -1.19
C ASP A 306 11.75 -12.88 -2.09
N ALA A 307 10.56 -13.10 -1.51
CA ALA A 307 9.31 -13.18 -2.26
C ALA A 307 8.99 -11.92 -3.08
N TYR A 308 9.47 -10.73 -2.66
CA TYR A 308 9.20 -9.47 -3.35
C TYR A 308 9.94 -9.34 -4.68
N LEU A 309 10.99 -10.14 -4.94
CA LEU A 309 11.66 -10.14 -6.24
C LEU A 309 10.76 -10.71 -7.36
N ASN A 310 9.81 -11.59 -7.00
CA ASN A 310 8.91 -12.20 -7.98
C ASN A 310 7.97 -11.18 -8.63
N ASP A 311 7.72 -10.05 -7.97
CA ASP A 311 6.84 -9.00 -8.46
C ASP A 311 7.58 -7.92 -9.29
N ILE A 312 8.92 -7.89 -9.27
CA ILE A 312 9.73 -6.92 -10.03
C ILE A 312 9.41 -6.91 -11.53
N PRO A 313 9.28 -8.07 -12.22
CA PRO A 313 8.96 -8.07 -13.66
C PRO A 313 7.64 -7.37 -13.98
N VAL A 314 6.61 -7.54 -13.15
CA VAL A 314 5.30 -6.89 -13.32
C VAL A 314 5.44 -5.38 -13.15
N VAL A 315 6.15 -4.94 -12.11
CA VAL A 315 6.40 -3.51 -11.87
C VAL A 315 7.21 -2.90 -13.02
N MET A 316 8.21 -3.61 -13.53
CA MET A 316 9.04 -3.16 -14.64
C MET A 316 8.24 -3.02 -15.95
N ASP A 317 7.30 -3.92 -16.22
CA ASP A 317 6.40 -3.82 -17.36
C ASP A 317 5.57 -2.51 -17.31
N TYR A 318 5.00 -2.16 -16.15
CA TYR A 318 4.30 -0.88 -15.98
C TYR A 318 5.22 0.34 -16.20
N VAL A 319 6.44 0.31 -15.66
CA VAL A 319 7.44 1.38 -15.85
C VAL A 319 7.73 1.57 -17.33
N ARG A 320 8.02 0.48 -18.05
CA ARG A 320 8.41 0.52 -19.46
C ARG A 320 7.25 0.97 -20.35
N LYS A 321 6.05 0.40 -20.17
CA LYS A 321 4.84 0.79 -20.93
C LYS A 321 4.55 2.29 -20.79
N THR A 322 4.61 2.80 -19.57
CA THR A 322 4.39 4.22 -19.30
C THR A 322 5.49 5.08 -19.92
N ALA A 323 6.76 4.78 -19.63
CA ALA A 323 7.88 5.62 -20.07
C ALA A 323 8.07 5.66 -21.60
N LEU A 324 7.66 4.61 -22.32
CA LEU A 324 7.71 4.58 -23.80
C LEU A 324 6.70 5.52 -24.46
N ARG A 325 5.64 5.95 -23.76
CA ARG A 325 4.59 6.83 -24.32
C ARG A 325 4.98 8.30 -24.34
N TYR A 326 5.93 8.71 -23.50
CA TYR A 326 6.29 10.12 -23.31
C TYR A 326 7.74 10.37 -23.65
N ARG A 327 8.00 11.33 -24.55
CA ARG A 327 9.34 11.59 -25.10
C ARG A 327 10.36 11.95 -24.02
N GLU A 328 9.94 12.73 -23.04
CA GLU A 328 10.72 13.14 -21.88
C GLU A 328 11.09 11.97 -20.94
N LEU A 329 10.38 10.84 -21.02
CA LEU A 329 10.62 9.65 -20.20
C LEU A 329 11.44 8.56 -20.94
N ILE A 330 11.61 8.65 -22.26
CA ILE A 330 12.44 7.72 -23.06
C ILE A 330 13.87 7.54 -22.50
N PRO A 331 14.56 8.56 -21.95
CA PRO A 331 15.88 8.35 -21.36
C PRO A 331 15.91 7.28 -20.25
N LEU A 332 14.83 7.14 -19.48
CA LEU A 332 14.70 6.09 -18.46
C LEU A 332 14.74 4.69 -19.08
N VAL A 333 13.97 4.47 -20.15
CA VAL A 333 13.91 3.17 -20.85
C VAL A 333 15.27 2.81 -21.42
N ARG A 334 15.91 3.75 -22.14
CA ARG A 334 17.26 3.55 -22.71
C ARG A 334 18.31 3.25 -21.65
N MET A 335 18.17 3.86 -20.46
CA MET A 335 19.05 3.58 -19.33
C MET A 335 18.82 2.16 -18.81
N LEU A 336 17.55 1.78 -18.57
CA LEU A 336 17.17 0.45 -18.10
C LEU A 336 17.66 -0.65 -19.04
N ASP A 337 17.42 -0.52 -20.36
CA ASP A 337 17.89 -1.49 -21.38
C ASP A 337 19.40 -1.73 -21.27
N LYS A 338 20.19 -0.65 -21.21
CA LYS A 338 21.66 -0.75 -21.10
C LYS A 338 22.13 -1.38 -19.80
N LEU A 339 21.39 -1.21 -18.70
CA LEU A 339 21.77 -1.75 -17.40
C LEU A 339 21.37 -3.21 -17.28
N GLU A 340 20.16 -3.58 -17.70
CA GLU A 340 19.67 -4.95 -17.66
C GLU A 340 20.37 -5.86 -18.67
N ASP A 341 20.69 -5.38 -19.89
CA ASP A 341 21.47 -6.15 -20.87
C ASP A 341 22.86 -6.53 -20.32
N LYS A 342 23.48 -5.62 -19.56
CA LYS A 342 24.75 -5.92 -18.88
C LYS A 342 24.58 -6.96 -17.79
N THR A 343 23.45 -6.96 -17.07
CA THR A 343 23.17 -7.95 -16.03
C THR A 343 22.89 -9.33 -16.64
N VAL A 344 22.11 -9.41 -17.72
CA VAL A 344 21.80 -10.67 -18.43
C VAL A 344 23.07 -11.29 -19.02
N GLN A 345 24.00 -10.49 -19.55
CA GLN A 345 25.29 -10.99 -20.05
C GLN A 345 26.23 -11.51 -18.95
N VAL A 346 26.08 -11.05 -17.71
CA VAL A 346 26.90 -11.51 -16.56
C VAL A 346 26.27 -12.73 -15.87
N GLY A 347 25.01 -13.09 -16.20
CA GLY A 347 24.25 -14.19 -15.59
C GLY A 347 24.45 -15.58 -16.22
N TYR A 348 25.23 -15.73 -17.29
CA TYR A 348 25.56 -17.03 -17.88
C TYR A 348 27.02 -17.38 -17.62
N THR A 349 27.25 -18.23 -16.61
CA THR A 349 28.43 -19.09 -16.55
C THR A 349 27.93 -20.51 -16.31
N PHE A 350 28.38 -21.42 -17.18
CA PHE A 350 27.99 -22.82 -17.30
C PHE A 350 28.13 -23.64 -16.02
#